data_AF-A0A357R3S1-F1
#
_entry.id   AF-A0A357R3S1-F1
#
_cell.length_a   1.000
_cell.length_b   1.000
_cell.length_c   1.000
_cell.angle_alpha   90.00
_cell.angle_beta   90.00
_cell.angle_gamma   90.00
#
_symmetry.space_group_name_H-M   'P 1'
#
loop_
_entity.id
_entity.type
_entity.pdbx_description
1 polymer ?
#
loop_
_entity_poly.entity_id
_entity_poly.type
_entity_poly.pdbx_seq_one_letter_code
_entity_poly.pdbx_strand_id
1 'polypeptide(L)'
;TSLDAKYLADKTANLRIFADAQGNMNLSLLDTGGEALVVSQFTLYGDCRRGRRPSWHLAAQPDLGNKLYQEFCRCLAEWGIHVETGIFGAMMAVEIHNDGPVTLALDSKGV
;
A
#
# COMPACT_ATOMS: atom_id res chain seq x y z
N THR A 1 -6.02 5.04 -11.76
CA THR A 1 -6.38 6.46 -11.99
C THR A 1 -6.09 7.25 -10.72
N SER A 2 -6.13 8.59 -10.74
CA SER A 2 -5.98 9.38 -9.50
C SER A 2 -7.09 9.05 -8.48
N LEU A 3 -8.31 8.72 -8.94
CA LEU A 3 -9.39 8.25 -8.07
C LEU A 3 -9.03 6.94 -7.34
N ASP A 4 -8.41 5.99 -8.04
CA ASP A 4 -7.95 4.73 -7.43
C ASP A 4 -6.88 4.96 -6.35
N ALA A 5 -5.90 5.85 -6.64
CA ALA A 5 -4.85 6.19 -5.69
C ALA A 5 -5.42 6.86 -4.43
N LYS A 6 -6.35 7.82 -4.60
CA LYS A 6 -7.03 8.48 -3.49
C LYS A 6 -7.87 7.51 -2.67
N TYR A 7 -8.63 6.63 -3.32
CA TYR A 7 -9.44 5.61 -2.65
C TYR A 7 -8.58 4.68 -1.79
N LEU A 8 -7.47 4.17 -2.33
CA LEU A 8 -6.59 3.29 -1.57
C LEU A 8 -5.90 4.01 -0.42
N ALA A 9 -5.49 5.28 -0.59
CA ALA A 9 -4.89 6.06 0.48
C ALA A 9 -5.88 6.28 1.63
N ASP A 10 -7.12 6.69 1.31
CA ASP A 10 -8.22 6.84 2.27
C ASP A 10 -8.51 5.52 3.01
N LYS A 11 -8.63 4.41 2.27
CA LYS A 11 -8.89 3.10 2.86
C LYS A 11 -7.75 2.66 3.78
N THR A 12 -6.50 2.88 3.37
CA THR A 12 -5.31 2.50 4.13
C THR A 12 -5.23 3.28 5.45
N ALA A 13 -5.47 4.60 5.43
CA ALA A 13 -5.45 5.43 6.62
C ALA A 13 -6.50 5.00 7.66
N ASN A 14 -7.69 4.62 7.20
CA ASN A 14 -8.86 4.37 8.04
C ASN A 14 -9.09 2.89 8.42
N LEU A 15 -8.26 1.96 7.92
CA LEU A 15 -8.41 0.54 8.22
C LEU A 15 -8.15 0.26 9.71
N ARG A 16 -9.13 -0.38 10.36
CA ARG A 16 -9.06 -0.72 11.79
C ARG A 16 -8.33 -2.04 12.00
N ILE A 17 -7.00 -1.97 12.05
CA ILE A 17 -6.12 -3.14 12.13
C ILE A 17 -5.22 -3.15 13.37
N PHE A 18 -5.32 -2.12 14.21
CA PHE A 18 -4.56 -2.01 15.46
C PHE A 18 -5.47 -2.29 16.66
N ALA A 19 -4.89 -2.89 17.69
CA ALA A 19 -5.60 -3.24 18.91
C ALA A 19 -5.94 -2.00 19.75
N ASP A 20 -7.18 -1.94 20.27
CA ASP A 20 -7.57 -1.01 21.32
C ASP A 20 -7.08 -1.47 22.70
N ALA A 21 -7.44 -0.72 23.75
CA ALA A 21 -7.07 -1.05 25.12
C ALA A 21 -7.65 -2.38 25.63
N GLN A 22 -8.62 -2.98 24.93
CA GLN A 22 -9.19 -4.28 25.24
C GLN A 22 -8.58 -5.41 24.37
N GLY A 23 -7.63 -5.09 23.50
CA GLY A 23 -6.98 -6.04 22.60
C GLY A 23 -7.76 -6.32 21.32
N ASN A 24 -8.86 -5.60 21.05
CA ASN A 24 -9.66 -5.81 19.84
C ASN A 24 -9.17 -4.92 18.70
N MET A 25 -9.13 -5.43 17.47
CA MET A 25 -8.70 -4.65 16.29
C MET A 25 -9.76 -3.60 15.90
N ASN A 26 -9.66 -2.42 16.51
CA ASN A 26 -10.64 -1.34 16.38
C ASN A 26 -10.01 0.01 16.02
N LEU A 27 -8.68 0.13 16.10
CA LEU A 27 -7.97 1.37 15.85
C LEU A 27 -7.35 1.36 14.45
N SER A 28 -7.39 2.53 13.80
CA SER A 28 -6.75 2.77 12.52
C SER A 28 -5.34 3.36 12.65
N LEU A 29 -4.64 3.53 11.52
CA LEU A 29 -3.34 4.19 11.52
C LEU A 29 -3.43 5.63 12.08
N LEU A 30 -4.53 6.32 11.76
CA LEU A 30 -4.83 7.66 12.29
C LEU A 30 -5.02 7.65 13.80
N ASP A 31 -5.79 6.69 14.31
CA ASP A 31 -6.11 6.60 15.75
C ASP A 31 -4.86 6.29 16.60
N THR A 32 -3.89 5.57 16.03
CA THR A 32 -2.65 5.19 16.71
C THR A 32 -1.56 6.26 16.62
N GLY A 33 -1.69 7.24 15.72
CA GLY A 33 -0.62 8.20 15.43
C GLY A 33 0.60 7.55 14.79
N GLY A 34 0.43 6.39 14.15
CA GLY A 34 1.52 5.66 13.50
C GLY A 34 1.97 6.30 12.18
N GLU A 35 2.99 5.69 11.59
CA GLU A 35 3.63 6.16 10.36
C GLU A 35 3.46 5.14 9.23
N ALA A 36 3.66 5.57 7.98
CA ALA A 36 3.56 4.70 6.82
C ALA A 36 4.87 4.64 6.04
N LEU A 37 5.32 3.43 5.69
CA LEU A 37 6.37 3.20 4.70
C LEU A 37 5.72 2.72 3.39
N VAL A 38 5.86 3.49 2.31
CA VAL A 38 5.25 3.16 1.01
C VAL A 38 6.32 2.77 -0.02
N VAL A 39 6.28 1.51 -0.46
CA VAL A 39 7.21 0.94 -1.44
C VAL A 39 6.47 0.56 -2.72
N SER A 40 6.98 1.00 -3.88
CA SER A 40 6.40 0.65 -5.18
C SER A 40 6.60 -0.84 -5.50
N GLN A 41 5.51 -1.58 -5.75
CA GLN A 41 5.56 -3.03 -6.01
C GLN A 41 4.71 -3.46 -7.22
N PHE A 42 5.26 -3.36 -8.43
CA PHE A 42 4.52 -3.76 -9.65
C PHE A 42 4.19 -5.25 -9.70
N THR A 43 4.94 -6.09 -8.97
CA THR A 43 4.75 -7.54 -8.97
C THR A 43 3.48 -7.99 -8.25
N LEU A 44 2.72 -7.09 -7.61
CA LEU A 44 1.39 -7.42 -7.13
C LEU A 44 0.42 -7.77 -8.28
N TYR A 45 0.71 -7.32 -9.51
CA TYR A 45 -0.05 -7.64 -10.73
C TYR A 45 0.42 -8.93 -11.43
N GLY A 46 1.15 -9.80 -10.74
CA GLY A 46 1.69 -11.04 -11.31
C GLY A 46 0.65 -12.08 -11.67
N ASP A 47 0.46 -12.32 -12.96
CA ASP A 47 -0.31 -13.46 -13.44
C ASP A 47 0.58 -14.70 -13.53
N CYS A 48 0.38 -15.63 -12.60
CA CYS A 48 1.11 -16.89 -12.52
C CYS A 48 0.29 -18.10 -13.03
N ARG A 49 -0.86 -17.89 -13.68
CA ARG A 49 -1.76 -18.99 -14.07
C ARG A 49 -1.21 -19.87 -15.21
N ARG A 50 -0.24 -19.39 -15.99
CA ARG A 50 0.33 -20.10 -17.15
C ARG A 50 1.85 -20.22 -17.05
N GLY A 51 2.34 -21.46 -17.05
CA GLY A 51 3.79 -21.75 -17.08
C GLY A 51 4.51 -21.44 -15.77
N ARG A 52 5.83 -21.25 -15.83
CA ARG A 52 6.70 -21.01 -14.66
C ARG A 52 7.17 -19.54 -14.52
N ARG A 53 6.88 -18.69 -15.51
CA ARG A 53 7.30 -17.28 -15.55
C ARG A 53 6.07 -16.40 -15.38
N PRO A 54 5.96 -15.60 -14.31
CA PRO A 54 4.87 -14.64 -14.14
C PRO A 54 4.82 -13.64 -15.30
N SER A 55 3.61 -13.22 -15.67
CA SER A 55 3.36 -12.10 -16.57
C SER A 55 2.92 -10.87 -15.79
N TRP A 56 3.41 -9.70 -16.20
CA TRP A 56 3.11 -8.41 -15.55
C TRP A 56 2.28 -7.50 -16.45
N HIS A 57 1.60 -8.06 -17.45
CA HIS A 57 0.85 -7.31 -18.47
C HIS A 57 -0.27 -6.41 -17.91
N LEU A 58 -0.73 -6.66 -16.68
CA LEU A 58 -1.73 -5.84 -15.99
C LEU A 58 -1.14 -4.66 -15.23
N ALA A 59 0.18 -4.65 -14.99
CA ALA A 59 0.84 -3.54 -14.34
C ALA A 59 0.86 -2.30 -15.25
N ALA A 60 0.72 -1.13 -14.64
CA ALA A 60 0.87 0.14 -15.36
C ALA A 60 2.29 0.31 -15.92
N GLN A 61 2.41 1.04 -17.03
CA GLN A 61 3.72 1.48 -17.54
C GLN A 61 4.45 2.35 -16.51
N PRO A 62 5.81 2.38 -16.48
CA PRO A 62 6.58 3.04 -15.43
C PRO A 62 6.18 4.50 -15.17
N ASP A 63 5.97 5.31 -16.21
CA ASP A 63 5.60 6.72 -16.04
C ASP A 63 4.25 6.90 -15.35
N LEU A 64 3.26 6.09 -15.73
CA LEU A 64 1.94 6.10 -15.10
C LEU A 64 2.03 5.52 -13.67
N GLY A 65 2.79 4.44 -13.50
CA GLY A 65 3.02 3.82 -12.20
C GLY A 65 3.64 4.79 -11.20
N ASN A 66 4.68 5.54 -11.60
CA ASN A 66 5.32 6.52 -10.74
C ASN A 66 4.35 7.67 -10.40
N LYS A 67 3.62 8.19 -11.40
CA LYS A 67 2.61 9.24 -11.16
C LYS A 67 1.56 8.81 -10.13
N LEU A 68 1.04 7.58 -10.25
CA LEU A 68 0.03 7.07 -9.32
C LEU A 68 0.62 6.74 -7.94
N TYR A 69 1.87 6.25 -7.89
CA TYR A 69 2.60 6.03 -6.64
C TYR A 69 2.79 7.33 -5.85
N GLN A 70 3.26 8.39 -6.51
CA GLN A 70 3.43 9.71 -5.88
C GLN A 70 2.09 10.30 -5.43
N GLU A 71 1.04 10.14 -6.24
CA GLU A 71 -0.31 10.59 -5.88
C GLU A 71 -0.86 9.84 -4.66
N PHE A 72 -0.63 8.53 -4.56
CA PHE A 72 -1.01 7.76 -3.38
C PHE A 72 -0.28 8.27 -2.13
N CYS A 73 1.05 8.46 -2.20
CA CYS A 73 1.84 8.97 -1.07
C CYS A 73 1.36 10.35 -0.63
N ARG A 74 1.09 11.24 -1.59
CA ARG A 74 0.55 12.59 -1.35
C ARG A 74 -0.80 12.54 -0.64
N CYS A 75 -1.76 11.76 -1.17
CA CYS A 75 -3.09 11.61 -0.58
C CYS A 75 -3.04 11.00 0.83
N LEU A 76 -2.09 10.09 1.10
CA LEU A 76 -1.93 9.50 2.43
C LEU A 76 -1.37 10.53 3.42
N ALA A 77 -0.38 11.33 3.00
CA ALA A 77 0.18 12.41 3.81
C ALA A 77 -0.83 13.54 4.11
N GLU A 78 -1.83 13.77 3.25
CA GLU A 78 -2.91 14.73 3.50
C GLU A 78 -3.76 14.40 4.74
N TRP A 79 -3.73 13.15 5.21
CA TRP A 79 -4.35 12.75 6.48
C TRP A 79 -3.52 13.11 7.72
N GLY A 80 -2.36 13.74 7.54
CA GLY A 80 -1.43 14.06 8.63
C GLY A 80 -0.54 12.89 9.06
N ILE A 81 -0.51 11.80 8.28
CA ILE A 81 0.37 10.65 8.50
C ILE A 81 1.79 11.01 8.05
N HIS A 82 2.81 10.68 8.85
CA HIS A 82 4.20 10.71 8.39
C HIS A 82 4.43 9.58 7.40
N VAL A 83 4.82 9.94 6.17
CA VAL A 83 4.98 8.99 5.06
C VAL A 83 6.45 8.94 4.63
N GLU A 84 7.09 7.80 4.90
CA GLU A 84 8.38 7.44 4.32
C GLU A 84 8.18 6.67 3.01
N THR A 85 9.17 6.78 2.11
CA THR A 85 9.08 6.20 0.76
C THR A 85 10.33 5.40 0.40
N GLY A 86 10.14 4.37 -0.41
CA GLY A 86 11.24 3.77 -1.17
C GLY A 86 11.64 4.62 -2.38
N ILE A 87 12.50 4.07 -3.24
CA ILE A 87 12.89 4.69 -4.50
C ILE A 87 12.20 3.96 -5.65
N PHE A 88 11.30 4.64 -6.35
CA PHE A 88 10.55 4.05 -7.47
C PHE A 88 11.48 3.47 -8.54
N GLY A 89 11.26 2.21 -8.90
CA GLY A 89 12.02 1.52 -9.95
C GLY A 89 13.44 1.08 -9.56
N ALA A 90 13.89 1.39 -8.35
CA ALA A 90 15.18 0.90 -7.84
C ALA A 90 15.05 -0.51 -7.26
N MET A 91 16.17 -1.25 -7.28
CA MET A 91 16.29 -2.47 -6.49
C MET A 91 16.49 -2.09 -5.01
N MET A 92 15.71 -2.68 -4.12
CA MET A 92 15.71 -2.35 -2.70
C MET A 92 15.72 -3.63 -1.85
N ALA A 93 16.37 -3.55 -0.68
CA ALA A 93 16.15 -4.49 0.41
C ALA A 93 15.22 -3.80 1.42
N VAL A 94 14.06 -4.38 1.68
CA VAL A 94 13.05 -3.83 2.60
C VAL A 94 12.98 -4.74 3.81
N GLU A 95 13.35 -4.22 4.98
CA GLU A 95 13.22 -4.92 6.26
C GLU A 95 11.85 -4.60 6.87
N ILE A 96 11.10 -5.64 7.24
CA ILE A 96 9.75 -5.51 7.80
C ILE A 96 9.64 -6.39 9.04
N HIS A 97 9.29 -5.78 10.16
CA HIS A 97 8.93 -6.47 11.40
C HIS A 97 7.41 -6.48 11.50
N ASN A 98 6.78 -7.59 11.10
CA ASN A 98 5.31 -7.68 11.05
C ASN A 98 4.75 -8.11 12.41
N ASP A 99 4.17 -7.17 13.14
CA ASP A 99 3.51 -7.40 14.43
C ASP A 99 2.11 -8.00 14.23
N GLY A 100 1.85 -9.14 14.88
CA GLY A 100 0.66 -9.98 14.67
C GLY A 100 1.00 -11.43 14.25
N PRO A 101 1.30 -11.71 12.97
CA PRO A 101 1.33 -10.76 11.86
C PRO A 101 -0.07 -10.46 11.29
N VAL A 102 -0.29 -9.21 10.89
CA VAL A 102 -1.48 -8.77 10.16
C VAL A 102 -1.07 -8.42 8.74
N THR A 103 -1.78 -8.97 7.74
CA THR A 103 -1.54 -8.67 6.33
C THR A 103 -2.85 -8.61 5.59
N LEU A 104 -3.08 -7.52 4.86
CA LEU A 104 -4.28 -7.31 4.07
C LEU A 104 -3.90 -6.96 2.62
N ALA A 105 -4.68 -7.49 1.68
CA ALA A 105 -4.62 -7.08 0.28
C ALA A 105 -5.81 -6.18 -0.02
N LEU A 106 -5.55 -5.07 -0.71
CA LEU A 106 -6.57 -4.11 -1.13
C LEU A 106 -6.48 -3.91 -2.64
N ASP A 107 -7.63 -3.83 -3.30
CA ASP A 107 -7.75 -3.44 -4.71
C ASP A 107 -8.83 -2.36 -4.81
N SER A 108 -8.55 -1.28 -5.55
CA SER A 108 -9.48 -0.17 -5.75
C SER A 108 -10.71 -0.57 -6.58
N LYS A 109 -10.64 -1.69 -7.30
CA LYS A 109 -11.73 -2.25 -8.10
C LYS A 109 -12.51 -3.35 -7.38
N GLY A 110 -12.21 -3.59 -6.10
CA GLY A 110 -12.73 -4.72 -5.32
C GLY A 110 -11.80 -5.93 -5.39
N VAL A 111 -11.81 -6.71 -4.30
CA VAL A 111 -11.11 -8.01 -4.20
C VAL A 111 -11.99 -9.12 -4.75
#